data_AF-A0A0L7LGG8-F1
#
_entry.id   AF-A0A0L7LGG8-F1
#
_cell.length_a   1.000
_cell.length_b   1.000
_cell.length_c   1.000
_cell.angle_alpha   90.00
_cell.angle_beta   90.00
_cell.angle_gamma   90.00
#
_symmetry.space_group_name_H-M   'P 1'
#
loop_
_entity.id
_entity.type
_entity.pdbx_description
1 polymer ?
#
loop_
_entity_poly.entity_id
_entity_poly.type
_entity_poly.pdbx_seq_one_letter_code
_entity_poly.pdbx_strand_id
1 'polypeptide(L)'
;MTEEKELIKKRGSIKGRITAFANHLTSLDASSLSSSEARELQLRIGKIESLYDQYDEVQLKIECSTDSSDLQASERTEFENHYYRILADAQGIIEPVTKESSVILKRVIDQLNKNLRALESLGQPIEHWDTLLIYIVTQK
;
A
#
# COMPACT_ATOMS: atom_id res chain seq x y z
N MET A 1 14.61 -32.87 -20.42
CA MET A 1 14.85 -31.48 -19.94
C MET A 1 14.34 -31.47 -18.50
N THR A 2 15.25 -31.48 -17.53
CA THR A 2 14.99 -31.91 -16.14
C THR A 2 14.04 -30.96 -15.40
N GLU A 3 13.16 -31.53 -14.57
CA GLU A 3 12.18 -30.83 -13.72
C GLU A 3 12.79 -29.69 -12.90
N GLU A 4 14.02 -29.86 -12.42
CA GLU A 4 14.82 -28.84 -11.73
C GLU A 4 15.01 -27.56 -12.56
N LYS A 5 15.28 -27.67 -13.86
CA LYS A 5 15.46 -26.50 -14.74
C LYS A 5 14.16 -25.71 -14.89
N GLU A 6 13.03 -26.39 -14.88
CA GLU A 6 11.72 -25.73 -14.93
C GLU A 6 11.43 -24.98 -13.63
N LEU A 7 11.75 -25.56 -12.48
CA LEU A 7 11.60 -24.91 -11.17
C LEU A 7 12.48 -23.66 -11.06
N ILE A 8 13.76 -23.74 -11.47
CA ILE A 8 14.66 -22.57 -11.49
C ILE A 8 14.10 -21.46 -12.39
N LYS A 9 13.54 -21.81 -13.55
CA LYS A 9 12.90 -20.84 -14.45
C LYS A 9 11.65 -20.20 -13.82
N LYS A 10 10.81 -20.98 -13.13
CA LYS A 10 9.64 -20.47 -12.39
C LYS A 10 10.07 -19.50 -11.28
N ARG A 11 11.09 -19.88 -10.48
CA ARG A 11 11.66 -19.01 -9.44
C ARG A 11 12.13 -17.68 -10.01
N GLY A 12 12.89 -17.71 -11.10
CA GLY A 12 13.37 -16.51 -11.80
C GLY A 12 12.21 -15.62 -12.31
N SER A 13 11.14 -16.23 -12.83
CA SER A 13 9.96 -15.49 -13.26
C SER A 13 9.25 -14.78 -12.09
N ILE A 14 9.12 -15.45 -10.94
CA ILE A 14 8.52 -14.85 -9.74
C ILE A 14 9.38 -13.68 -9.24
N LYS A 15 10.71 -13.88 -9.11
CA LYS A 15 11.66 -12.81 -8.75
C LYS A 15 11.51 -11.59 -9.66
N GLY A 16 11.43 -11.79 -10.98
CA GLY A 16 11.23 -10.71 -11.94
C GLY A 16 9.92 -9.92 -11.73
N ARG A 17 8.83 -10.58 -11.31
CA ARG A 17 7.56 -9.92 -11.00
C ARG A 17 7.62 -9.09 -9.72
N ILE A 18 8.34 -9.58 -8.70
CA ILE A 18 8.61 -8.80 -7.48
C ILE A 18 9.41 -7.54 -7.84
N THR A 19 10.44 -7.65 -8.67
CA THR A 19 11.22 -6.49 -9.15
C THR A 19 10.36 -5.51 -9.96
N ALA A 20 9.48 -5.99 -10.84
CA ALA A 20 8.57 -5.13 -11.59
C ALA A 20 7.62 -4.35 -10.68
N PHE A 21 7.15 -4.97 -9.59
CA PHE A 21 6.35 -4.30 -8.59
C PHE A 21 7.15 -3.24 -7.81
N ALA A 22 8.39 -3.54 -7.40
CA ALA A 22 9.28 -2.56 -6.78
C ALA A 22 9.46 -1.32 -7.66
N ASN A 23 9.68 -1.50 -8.96
CA ASN A 23 9.80 -0.39 -9.90
C ASN A 23 8.52 0.44 -10.00
N HIS A 24 7.36 -0.21 -9.91
CA HIS A 24 6.08 0.50 -9.85
C HIS A 24 5.97 1.37 -8.59
N LEU A 25 6.36 0.85 -7.42
CA LEU A 25 6.38 1.65 -6.17
C LEU A 25 7.26 2.90 -6.31
N THR A 26 8.45 2.76 -6.88
CA THR A 26 9.38 3.89 -7.11
C THR A 26 8.79 4.95 -8.04
N SER A 27 7.89 4.56 -8.94
CA SER A 27 7.22 5.49 -9.86
C SER A 27 6.01 6.22 -9.27
N LEU A 28 5.51 5.77 -8.11
CA LEU A 28 4.36 6.39 -7.45
C LEU A 28 4.79 7.64 -6.68
N ASP A 29 3.97 8.69 -6.75
CA ASP A 29 4.08 9.82 -5.83
C ASP A 29 3.32 9.51 -4.55
N ALA A 30 4.04 8.98 -3.55
CA ALA A 30 3.50 8.63 -2.23
C ALA A 30 2.81 9.79 -1.51
N SER A 31 3.13 11.05 -1.86
CA SER A 31 2.55 12.23 -1.23
C SER A 31 1.19 12.65 -1.78
N SER A 32 0.78 12.08 -2.92
CA SER A 32 -0.45 12.49 -3.61
C SER A 32 -1.12 11.31 -4.34
N LEU A 33 -1.43 10.22 -3.62
CA LEU A 33 -2.19 9.10 -4.20
C LEU A 33 -3.67 9.44 -4.37
N SER A 34 -4.20 9.21 -5.57
CA SER A 34 -5.64 9.15 -5.80
C SER A 34 -6.27 7.90 -5.17
N SER A 35 -7.58 7.96 -4.90
CA SER A 35 -8.32 6.79 -4.38
C SER A 35 -8.31 5.59 -5.35
N SER A 36 -8.18 5.84 -6.65
CA SER A 36 -8.02 4.78 -7.66
C SER A 36 -6.65 4.12 -7.59
N GLU A 37 -5.58 4.90 -7.46
CA GLU A 37 -4.21 4.37 -7.32
C GLU A 37 -4.03 3.61 -6.03
N ALA A 38 -4.61 4.09 -4.92
CA ALA A 38 -4.59 3.38 -3.65
C ALA A 38 -5.29 2.01 -3.76
N ARG A 39 -6.44 1.93 -4.43
CA ARG A 39 -7.14 0.66 -4.69
C ARG A 39 -6.33 -0.26 -5.60
N GLU A 40 -5.74 0.28 -6.66
CA GLU A 40 -4.88 -0.50 -7.56
C GLU A 40 -3.68 -1.09 -6.79
N LEU A 41 -3.03 -0.27 -5.95
CA LEU A 41 -1.90 -0.71 -5.14
C LEU A 41 -2.32 -1.83 -4.17
N GLN A 42 -3.50 -1.72 -3.55
CA GLN A 42 -4.06 -2.77 -2.70
C GLN A 42 -4.24 -4.10 -3.45
N LEU A 43 -4.76 -4.05 -4.68
CA LEU A 43 -4.91 -5.23 -5.53
C LEU A 43 -3.56 -5.84 -5.90
N ARG A 44 -2.56 -4.99 -6.20
CA ARG A 44 -1.19 -5.44 -6.49
C ARG A 44 -0.52 -6.08 -5.28
N ILE A 45 -0.70 -5.54 -4.07
CA ILE A 45 -0.22 -6.14 -2.82
C ILE A 45 -0.76 -7.56 -2.66
N GLY A 46 -2.08 -7.75 -2.78
CA GLY A 46 -2.67 -9.10 -2.70
C GLY A 46 -2.11 -10.07 -3.75
N LYS A 47 -1.76 -9.55 -4.94
CA LYS A 47 -1.11 -10.39 -5.96
C LYS A 47 0.33 -10.77 -5.60
N ILE A 48 1.06 -9.89 -4.91
CA ILE A 48 2.44 -10.10 -4.47
C ILE A 48 2.49 -11.08 -3.30
N GLU A 49 1.54 -11.01 -2.36
CA GLU A 49 1.35 -12.02 -1.31
C GLU A 49 1.15 -13.42 -1.91
N SER A 50 0.24 -13.56 -2.87
CA SER A 50 0.05 -14.84 -3.59
C SER A 50 1.28 -15.32 -4.37
N LEU A 51 2.19 -14.43 -4.77
CA LEU A 51 3.45 -14.80 -5.43
C LEU A 51 4.48 -15.34 -4.44
N TYR A 52 4.43 -14.92 -3.18
CA TYR A 52 5.28 -15.48 -2.13
C TYR A 52 4.99 -16.96 -1.92
N ASP A 53 3.71 -17.32 -1.78
CA ASP A 53 3.30 -18.73 -1.62
C ASP A 53 3.80 -19.61 -2.78
N GLN A 54 3.67 -19.11 -4.01
CA GLN A 54 4.19 -19.79 -5.20
C GLN A 54 5.72 -19.90 -5.20
N TYR A 55 6.42 -18.88 -4.71
CA TYR A 55 7.88 -18.94 -4.57
C TYR A 55 8.27 -19.98 -3.53
N ASP A 56 7.61 -19.98 -2.37
CA ASP A 56 7.92 -20.88 -1.26
C ASP A 56 7.79 -22.35 -1.68
N GLU A 57 6.69 -22.69 -2.37
CA GLU A 57 6.50 -24.03 -2.92
C GLU A 57 7.58 -24.42 -3.94
N VAL A 58 7.96 -23.50 -4.84
CA VAL A 58 8.99 -23.75 -5.86
C VAL A 58 10.36 -23.91 -5.20
N GLN A 59 10.69 -23.05 -4.25
CA GLN A 59 11.97 -23.03 -3.56
C GLN A 59 12.13 -24.28 -2.69
N LEU A 60 11.07 -24.71 -1.98
CA LEU A 60 11.07 -25.96 -1.22
C LEU A 60 11.33 -27.18 -2.11
N LYS A 61 10.69 -27.25 -3.29
CA LYS A 61 10.93 -28.36 -4.24
C LYS A 61 12.37 -28.39 -4.72
N ILE A 62 12.99 -27.23 -4.94
CA ILE A 62 14.41 -27.14 -5.32
C ILE A 62 15.29 -27.59 -4.15
N GLU A 63 15.03 -27.12 -2.94
CA GLU A 63 15.75 -27.48 -1.71
C GLU A 63 15.71 -28.99 -1.44
N CYS A 64 14.59 -29.66 -1.68
CA CYS A 64 14.48 -31.12 -1.56
C CYS A 64 15.17 -31.91 -2.68
N SER A 65 15.49 -31.27 -3.80
CA SER A 65 16.01 -31.95 -5.01
C SER A 65 17.50 -31.69 -5.28
N THR A 66 18.16 -30.86 -4.47
CA THR A 66 19.55 -30.44 -4.69
C THR A 66 20.45 -30.78 -3.50
N ASP A 67 21.69 -31.14 -3.78
CA ASP A 67 22.70 -31.38 -2.74
C ASP A 67 23.30 -30.06 -2.20
N SER A 68 23.02 -28.93 -2.85
CA SER A 68 23.58 -27.61 -2.52
C SER A 68 22.71 -26.83 -1.53
N SER A 69 22.46 -27.40 -0.35
CA SER A 69 21.57 -26.83 0.67
C SER A 69 21.93 -25.38 1.05
N ASP A 70 23.21 -25.08 1.25
CA ASP A 70 23.66 -23.74 1.66
C ASP A 70 23.34 -22.66 0.61
N LEU A 71 23.50 -22.99 -0.68
CA LEU A 71 23.18 -22.08 -1.77
C LEU A 71 21.67 -21.78 -1.82
N GLN A 72 20.83 -22.78 -1.59
CA GLN A 72 19.38 -22.57 -1.60
C GLN A 72 18.89 -21.81 -0.37
N ALA A 73 19.48 -22.05 0.81
CA ALA A 73 19.19 -21.27 2.00
C ALA A 73 19.55 -19.78 1.81
N SER A 74 20.69 -19.49 1.16
CA SER A 74 21.08 -18.12 0.82
C SER A 74 20.10 -17.49 -0.17
N GLU A 75 19.75 -18.20 -1.25
CA GLU A 75 18.79 -17.72 -2.26
C GLU A 75 17.42 -17.39 -1.66
N ARG A 76 16.93 -18.22 -0.73
CA ARG A 76 15.69 -17.98 0.02
C ARG A 76 15.80 -16.71 0.87
N THR A 77 16.85 -16.61 1.67
CA THR A 77 17.09 -15.45 2.53
C THR A 77 17.14 -14.15 1.74
N GLU A 78 17.85 -14.14 0.60
CA GLU A 78 17.91 -12.98 -0.28
C GLU A 78 16.54 -12.60 -0.86
N PHE A 79 15.75 -13.60 -1.28
CA PHE A 79 14.41 -13.36 -1.79
C PHE A 79 13.48 -12.80 -0.71
N GLU A 80 13.42 -13.44 0.46
CA GLU A 80 12.54 -13.05 1.56
C GLU A 80 12.84 -11.63 2.03
N ASN A 81 14.13 -11.29 2.21
CA ASN A 81 14.54 -9.92 2.54
C ASN A 81 14.07 -8.91 1.49
N HIS A 82 14.18 -9.24 0.21
CA HIS A 82 13.74 -8.37 -0.88
C HIS A 82 12.21 -8.22 -0.89
N TYR A 83 11.49 -9.33 -0.76
CA TYR A 83 10.03 -9.39 -0.72
C TYR A 83 9.46 -8.58 0.44
N TYR A 84 9.92 -8.83 1.68
CA TYR A 84 9.38 -8.16 2.85
C TYR A 84 9.66 -6.66 2.85
N ARG A 85 10.82 -6.23 2.34
CA ARG A 85 11.10 -4.80 2.14
C ARG A 85 10.10 -4.16 1.20
N ILE A 86 9.87 -4.75 0.03
CA ILE A 86 8.93 -4.22 -0.97
C ILE A 86 7.48 -4.23 -0.46
N LEU A 87 7.08 -5.29 0.25
CA LEU A 87 5.75 -5.38 0.82
C LEU A 87 5.54 -4.30 1.89
N ALA A 88 6.52 -4.10 2.77
CA ALA A 88 6.49 -3.05 3.78
C ALA A 88 6.43 -1.65 3.16
N ASP A 89 7.24 -1.40 2.12
CA ASP A 89 7.20 -0.12 1.38
C ASP A 89 5.79 0.11 0.78
N ALA A 90 5.21 -0.91 0.14
CA ALA A 90 3.87 -0.82 -0.44
C ALA A 90 2.78 -0.60 0.61
N GLN A 91 2.85 -1.33 1.73
CA GLN A 91 1.90 -1.18 2.84
C GLN A 91 2.03 0.21 3.48
N GLY A 92 3.25 0.73 3.63
CA GLY A 92 3.50 2.08 4.15
C GLY A 92 2.92 3.20 3.28
N ILE A 93 2.81 2.97 1.95
CA ILE A 93 2.16 3.91 1.04
C ILE A 93 0.63 3.94 1.23
N ILE A 94 0.00 2.80 1.54
CA ILE A 94 -1.45 2.72 1.77
C ILE A 94 -1.82 2.98 3.23
N GLU A 95 -0.89 2.76 4.17
CA GLU A 95 -1.13 2.95 5.60
C GLU A 95 -1.74 4.32 5.83
N PRO A 96 -2.87 4.36 6.53
CA PRO A 96 -3.81 5.43 6.34
C PRO A 96 -3.17 6.74 6.76
N VAL A 97 -3.25 7.65 5.80
CA VAL A 97 -3.32 9.11 5.88
C VAL A 97 -4.41 9.56 6.88
N THR A 98 -4.48 8.93 8.06
CA THR A 98 -5.26 9.35 9.23
C THR A 98 -4.75 10.70 9.72
N LYS A 99 -3.44 10.95 9.60
CA LYS A 99 -2.86 12.25 9.90
C LYS A 99 -3.31 13.33 8.93
N GLU A 100 -3.20 13.16 7.61
CA GLU A 100 -3.60 14.25 6.71
C GLU A 100 -5.12 14.39 6.60
N SER A 101 -5.90 13.30 6.69
CA SER A 101 -7.35 13.41 6.83
C SER A 101 -7.73 14.21 8.09
N SER A 102 -7.04 14.01 9.21
CA SER A 102 -7.28 14.81 10.43
C SER A 102 -6.87 16.27 10.26
N VAL A 103 -5.77 16.55 9.54
CA VAL A 103 -5.29 17.92 9.31
C VAL A 103 -6.22 18.65 8.34
N ILE A 104 -6.71 17.97 7.31
CA ILE A 104 -7.69 18.52 6.36
C ILE A 104 -9.02 18.76 7.06
N LEU A 105 -9.52 17.80 7.85
CA LEU A 105 -10.73 17.98 8.65
C LEU A 105 -10.60 19.15 9.62
N LYS A 106 -9.48 19.26 10.35
CA LYS A 106 -9.19 20.40 11.22
C LYS A 106 -9.19 21.72 10.45
N ARG A 107 -8.53 21.77 9.29
CA ARG A 107 -8.49 22.97 8.43
C ARG A 107 -9.88 23.37 7.95
N VAL A 108 -10.72 22.42 7.57
CA VAL A 108 -12.11 22.66 7.16
C VAL A 108 -12.92 23.19 8.34
N ILE A 109 -12.80 22.59 9.52
CA ILE A 109 -13.46 23.05 10.75
C ILE A 109 -13.01 24.48 11.10
N ASP A 110 -11.71 24.76 11.05
CA ASP A 110 -11.17 26.08 11.34
C ASP A 110 -11.70 27.15 10.37
N GLN A 111 -11.79 26.80 9.08
CA GLN A 111 -12.32 27.72 8.07
C GLN A 111 -13.82 27.97 8.26
N LEU A 112 -14.61 26.93 8.55
CA LEU A 112 -16.03 27.08 8.85
C LEU A 112 -16.25 27.96 10.08
N ASN A 113 -15.49 27.73 11.16
CA ASN A 113 -15.55 28.54 12.37
C ASN A 113 -15.19 30.01 12.13
N LYS A 114 -14.17 30.29 11.31
CA LYS A 114 -13.83 31.67 10.90
C LYS A 114 -14.98 32.33 10.13
N ASN A 115 -15.58 31.61 9.20
CA ASN A 115 -16.70 32.12 8.41
C ASN A 115 -17.93 32.38 9.30
N LEU A 116 -18.25 31.50 10.25
CA LEU A 116 -19.36 31.69 11.20
C LEU A 116 -19.16 32.92 12.07
N ARG A 117 -17.95 33.13 12.61
CA ARG A 117 -17.63 34.35 13.38
C ARG A 117 -17.73 35.62 12.53
N ALA A 118 -17.33 35.55 11.26
CA ALA A 118 -17.50 36.68 10.35
C ALA A 118 -18.99 37.00 10.13
N LEU A 119 -19.83 35.98 9.95
CA LEU A 119 -21.28 36.14 9.81
C LEU A 119 -21.92 36.71 11.09
N GLU A 120 -21.51 36.24 12.26
CA GLU A 120 -21.93 36.78 13.56
C GLU A 120 -21.57 38.26 13.69
N SER A 121 -20.36 38.65 13.30
CA SER A 121 -19.91 40.06 13.32
C SER A 121 -20.69 40.96 12.35
N LEU A 122 -21.31 40.37 11.33
CA LEU A 122 -22.21 41.03 10.37
C LEU A 122 -23.68 41.02 10.84
N GLY A 123 -23.96 40.57 12.07
CA GLY A 123 -25.30 40.51 12.64
C GLY A 123 -26.17 39.38 12.08
N GLN A 124 -25.58 38.38 11.43
CA GLN A 124 -26.32 37.23 10.93
C GLN A 124 -26.57 36.21 12.06
N PRO A 125 -27.77 35.61 12.14
CA PRO A 125 -28.06 34.58 13.12
C PRO A 125 -27.33 33.27 12.78
N ILE A 126 -26.40 32.85 13.64
CA ILE A 126 -25.60 31.63 13.47
C ILE A 126 -25.96 30.48 14.43
N GLU A 127 -26.86 30.71 15.39
CA GLU A 127 -27.14 29.85 16.55
C GLU A 127 -27.59 28.41 16.23
N HIS A 128 -28.02 28.12 14.99
CA HIS A 128 -28.58 26.82 14.60
C HIS A 128 -27.80 26.18 13.44
N TRP A 129 -26.72 26.83 13.00
CA TRP A 129 -25.94 26.35 11.86
C TRP A 129 -25.20 25.06 12.17
N ASP A 130 -24.88 24.80 13.44
CA ASP A 130 -24.20 23.59 13.91
C ASP A 130 -24.92 22.32 13.44
N THR A 131 -26.26 22.30 13.51
CA THR A 131 -27.08 21.15 13.11
C THR A 131 -27.07 20.96 11.59
N LEU A 132 -27.16 22.05 10.83
CA LEU A 132 -27.10 22.02 9.36
C LEU A 132 -25.69 21.65 8.86
N LEU A 133 -24.65 22.14 9.50
CA LEU A 133 -23.26 21.86 9.17
C LEU A 133 -22.91 20.41 9.50
N ILE A 134 -23.34 19.89 10.66
CA ILE A 134 -23.21 18.47 10.98
C ILE A 134 -23.91 17.63 9.91
N TYR A 135 -25.15 17.97 9.55
CA TYR A 135 -25.88 17.25 8.49
C TYR A 135 -25.14 17.29 7.14
N ILE A 136 -24.69 18.45 6.68
CA ILE A 136 -23.99 18.61 5.40
C ILE A 136 -22.64 17.89 5.39
N VAL A 137 -21.90 17.92 6.50
CA VAL A 137 -20.59 17.26 6.63
C VAL A 137 -20.74 15.74 6.80
N THR A 138 -21.83 15.26 7.40
CA THR A 138 -22.10 13.83 7.59
C THR A 138 -22.79 13.17 6.40
N GLN A 139 -23.33 13.94 5.44
CA GLN A 139 -23.94 13.43 4.21
C GLN A 139 -22.95 13.12 3.07
N LYS A 140 -21.71 12.74 3.39
CA LYS A 140 -20.75 12.24 2.38
C LYS A 140 -20.39 10.78 2.58
#